data_AF-A0A378WZC6-F1
#
_entry.id   AF-A0A378WZC6-F1
#
_cell.length_a   1.000
_cell.length_b   1.000
_cell.length_c   1.000
_cell.angle_alpha   90.00
_cell.angle_beta   90.00
_cell.angle_gamma   90.00
#
_symmetry.space_group_name_H-M   'P 1'
#
loop_
_entity.id
_entity.type
_entity.pdbx_description
1 polymer ?
#
loop_
_entity_poly.entity_id
_entity_poly.type
_entity_poly.pdbx_seq_one_letter_code
_entity_poly.pdbx_strand_id
1 'polypeptide(L)'
;MIGFRFGGSNWETLGFLLFSVSVGVMLGLFGDLLGALSKSPEATTQVLMLPQLILGMVSTGFAPASQFPPWIQGFARNQPVSQFVDAMRALAGDKPGFATAVDRSTIGPGVMWTVAGLLVFGVGSVVLAVRRQR
;
A
#
# COMPACT_ATOMS: atom_id res chain seq x y z
N MET A 1 -20.86 -5.80 -13.57
CA MET A 1 -19.58 -5.56 -14.29
C MET A 1 -18.78 -4.55 -13.50
N ILE A 2 -17.54 -4.89 -13.13
CA ILE A 2 -16.63 -3.97 -12.43
C ILE A 2 -16.13 -2.98 -13.48
N GLY A 3 -16.76 -1.81 -13.56
CA GLY A 3 -16.51 -0.81 -14.59
C GLY A 3 -15.48 0.22 -14.15
N PHE A 4 -14.26 -0.21 -13.81
CA PHE A 4 -13.17 0.72 -13.54
C PHE A 4 -12.85 1.51 -14.82
N ARG A 5 -12.78 2.83 -14.69
CA ARG A 5 -12.43 3.76 -15.75
C ARG A 5 -11.77 4.97 -15.12
N PHE A 6 -10.68 5.42 -15.72
CA PHE A 6 -10.06 6.68 -15.35
C PHE A 6 -11.02 7.83 -15.67
N GLY A 7 -11.45 8.54 -14.63
CA GLY A 7 -12.28 9.73 -14.73
C GLY A 7 -11.48 11.05 -14.66
N GLY A 8 -10.20 10.95 -14.33
CA GLY A 8 -9.29 12.09 -14.23
C GLY A 8 -8.58 12.45 -15.53
N SER A 9 -7.67 13.41 -15.43
CA SER A 9 -6.75 13.84 -16.47
C SER A 9 -5.68 12.79 -16.82
N ASN A 10 -5.02 12.97 -17.96
CA ASN A 10 -3.91 12.11 -18.39
C ASN A 10 -2.76 12.07 -17.36
N TRP A 11 -2.54 13.17 -16.64
CA TRP A 11 -1.48 13.26 -15.62
C TRP A 11 -1.83 12.46 -14.37
N GLU A 12 -3.09 12.51 -13.93
CA GLU A 12 -3.57 11.70 -12.79
C GLU A 12 -3.55 10.21 -13.13
N THR A 13 -3.87 9.85 -14.38
CA THR A 13 -3.73 8.48 -14.89
C THR A 13 -2.27 8.01 -14.87
N LEU A 14 -1.34 8.84 -15.35
CA LEU A 14 0.10 8.52 -15.27
C LEU A 14 0.56 8.39 -13.81
N GLY A 15 0.11 9.29 -12.94
CA GLY A 15 0.37 9.24 -11.50
C GLY A 15 -0.13 7.94 -10.88
N PHE A 16 -1.34 7.50 -11.22
CA PHE A 16 -1.89 6.21 -10.79
C PHE A 16 -0.99 5.05 -11.19
N LEU A 17 -0.55 5.00 -12.45
CA LEU A 17 0.30 3.93 -12.96
C LEU A 17 1.66 3.89 -12.24
N LEU A 18 2.33 5.04 -12.14
CA LEU A 18 3.62 5.14 -11.46
C LEU A 18 3.52 4.77 -9.98
N PHE A 19 2.47 5.25 -9.30
CA PHE A 19 2.24 4.94 -7.89
C PHE A 19 1.95 3.44 -7.70
N SER A 20 1.10 2.85 -8.53
CA SER A 20 0.76 1.42 -8.48
C SER A 20 1.99 0.53 -8.69
N VAL A 21 2.82 0.86 -9.69
CA VAL A 21 4.08 0.15 -9.93
C VAL A 21 5.02 0.30 -8.74
N SER A 22 5.13 1.50 -8.17
CA SER A 22 6.00 1.76 -7.01
C SER A 22 5.58 0.95 -5.78
N VAL A 23 4.27 0.85 -5.51
CA VAL A 23 3.72 -0.01 -4.46
C VAL A 23 4.01 -1.48 -4.76
N GLY A 24 3.86 -1.92 -6.01
CA GLY A 24 4.21 -3.28 -6.44
C GLY A 24 5.68 -3.63 -6.20
N VAL A 25 6.60 -2.74 -6.58
CA VAL A 25 8.04 -2.90 -6.32
C VAL A 25 8.33 -2.95 -4.82
N MET A 26 7.72 -2.06 -4.03
CA MET A 26 7.86 -2.06 -2.57
C MET A 26 7.43 -3.39 -1.95
N LEU A 27 6.27 -3.92 -2.35
CA LEU A 27 5.78 -5.22 -1.87
C LEU A 27 6.63 -6.39 -2.36
N GLY A 28 7.17 -6.31 -3.58
CA GLY A 28 8.14 -7.27 -4.10
C GLY A 28 9.40 -7.34 -3.24
N LEU A 29 9.99 -6.19 -2.92
CA LEU A 29 11.16 -6.09 -2.03
C LEU A 29 10.86 -6.61 -0.63
N PHE A 30 9.66 -6.38 -0.11
CA PHE A 30 9.21 -6.97 1.15
C PHE A 30 9.20 -8.51 1.09
N GLY A 31 8.64 -9.08 0.02
CA GLY A 31 8.64 -10.51 -0.23
C GLY A 31 10.05 -11.09 -0.34
N ASP A 32 10.93 -10.45 -1.11
CA ASP A 32 12.33 -10.85 -1.26
C ASP A 32 13.08 -10.83 0.07
N LEU A 33 12.91 -9.76 0.84
CA LEU A 33 13.52 -9.60 2.16
C LEU A 33 13.05 -10.71 3.12
N LEU A 34 11.74 -10.96 3.17
CA LEU A 34 11.17 -12.02 3.99
C LEU A 34 11.65 -13.41 3.55
N GLY A 35 11.68 -13.68 2.26
CA GLY A 35 12.20 -14.93 1.70
C GLY A 35 13.67 -15.14 2.06
N ALA A 36 14.48 -14.07 2.01
CA ALA A 36 15.88 -14.12 2.40
C ALA A 36 16.06 -14.33 3.92
N LEU A 37 15.20 -13.75 4.76
CA LEU A 37 15.27 -13.89 6.22
C LEU A 37 14.68 -15.18 6.75
N SER A 38 13.79 -15.81 5.99
CA SER A 38 13.05 -16.96 6.49
C SER A 38 13.91 -18.20 6.67
N LYS A 39 13.74 -18.84 7.82
CA LYS A 39 14.31 -20.14 8.16
C LYS A 39 13.30 -21.29 8.00
N SER A 40 12.01 -20.98 7.89
CA SER A 40 10.96 -21.96 7.60
C SER A 40 9.87 -21.38 6.68
N PRO A 41 9.51 -22.06 5.59
CA PRO A 41 8.44 -21.63 4.68
C PRO A 41 7.09 -21.39 5.37
N GLU A 42 6.80 -22.15 6.43
CA GLU A 42 5.57 -22.04 7.21
C GLU A 42 5.48 -20.70 7.94
N ALA A 43 6.56 -20.25 8.57
CA ALA A 43 6.60 -18.96 9.26
C ALA A 43 6.47 -17.78 8.28
N THR A 44 7.10 -17.88 7.10
CA THR A 44 6.93 -16.87 6.03
C THR A 44 5.48 -16.73 5.62
N THR A 45 4.79 -17.86 5.43
CA THR A 45 3.40 -17.88 4.96
C THR A 45 2.48 -17.18 5.96
N GLN A 46 2.64 -17.42 7.25
CA GLN A 46 1.86 -16.76 8.29
C GLN A 46 2.16 -15.25 8.39
N VAL A 47 3.43 -14.87 8.27
CA VAL A 47 3.87 -13.47 8.27
C VAL A 47 3.34 -12.70 7.06
N LEU A 48 3.11 -13.37 5.93
CA LEU A 48 2.47 -12.76 4.76
C LEU A 48 0.94 -12.70 4.90
N MET A 49 0.32 -13.77 5.39
CA MET A 49 -1.14 -13.90 5.49
C MET A 49 -1.76 -12.97 6.52
N LEU A 50 -1.22 -12.92 7.74
CA LEU A 50 -1.86 -12.20 8.85
C LEU A 50 -1.91 -10.68 8.63
N PRO A 51 -0.83 -9.99 8.23
CA PRO A 51 -0.90 -8.56 7.94
C PRO A 51 -1.83 -8.27 6.78
N GLN A 52 -1.81 -9.08 5.73
CA GLN A 52 -2.68 -8.87 4.57
C GLN A 52 -4.16 -9.00 4.94
N LEU A 53 -4.51 -9.98 5.77
CA LEU A 53 -5.88 -10.14 6.25
C LEU A 53 -6.30 -8.99 7.17
N ILE A 54 -5.47 -8.63 8.15
CA ILE A 54 -5.81 -7.56 9.11
C ILE A 54 -5.87 -6.20 8.42
N LEU A 55 -4.81 -5.83 7.69
CA LEU A 55 -4.72 -4.53 7.00
C LEU A 55 -5.71 -4.44 5.85
N GLY A 56 -5.98 -5.56 5.17
CA GLY A 56 -6.96 -5.64 4.10
C GLY A 56 -8.39 -5.47 4.62
N MET A 57 -8.79 -6.26 5.61
CA MET A 57 -10.16 -6.21 6.15
C MET A 57 -10.47 -4.89 6.85
N VAL A 58 -9.49 -4.29 7.53
CA VAL A 58 -9.62 -2.97 8.18
C VAL A 58 -9.04 -1.87 7.29
N SER A 59 -9.43 -1.88 6.01
CA SER A 59 -9.01 -0.89 5.01
C SER A 59 -10.17 -0.04 4.52
N THR A 60 -9.86 1.21 4.16
CA THR A 60 -10.76 2.05 3.36
C THR A 60 -11.12 1.43 2.00
N GLY A 61 -10.33 0.43 1.55
CA GLY A 61 -10.65 -0.42 0.40
C GLY A 61 -12.00 -1.12 0.51
N PHE A 62 -12.37 -1.60 1.70
CA PHE A 62 -13.63 -2.32 1.94
C PHE A 62 -14.79 -1.39 2.30
N ALA A 63 -14.56 -0.42 3.19
CA ALA A 63 -15.60 0.51 3.63
C ALA A 63 -14.99 1.89 3.94
N PRO A 64 -15.72 3.00 3.76
CA PRO A 64 -15.25 4.32 4.19
C PRO A 64 -14.85 4.36 5.67
N ALA A 65 -13.81 5.12 6.01
CA ALA A 65 -13.31 5.22 7.39
C ALA A 65 -14.40 5.61 8.40
N SER A 66 -15.39 6.42 7.98
CA SER A 66 -16.53 6.84 8.81
C SER A 66 -17.45 5.70 9.25
N GLN A 67 -17.42 4.55 8.58
CA GLN A 67 -18.24 3.38 8.91
C GLN A 67 -17.58 2.46 9.95
N PHE A 68 -16.29 2.67 10.25
CA PHE A 68 -15.61 1.93 11.31
C PHE A 68 -15.94 2.51 12.70
N PRO A 69 -15.98 1.67 13.75
CA PRO A 69 -16.12 2.13 15.12
C PRO A 69 -15.05 3.16 15.51
N PRO A 70 -15.36 4.17 16.35
CA PRO A 70 -14.41 5.25 16.68
C PRO A 70 -13.07 4.79 17.25
N TRP A 71 -13.05 3.65 17.95
CA TRP A 71 -11.84 3.10 18.57
C TRP A 71 -10.82 2.55 17.56
N ILE A 72 -11.25 2.09 16.38
CA ILE A 72 -10.35 1.55 15.33
C ILE A 72 -10.25 2.46 14.11
N GLN A 73 -11.15 3.42 13.97
CA GLN A 73 -11.24 4.32 12.84
C GLN A 73 -9.91 5.04 12.53
N GLY A 74 -9.15 5.43 13.56
CA GLY A 74 -7.83 6.03 13.38
C GLY A 74 -6.83 5.09 12.69
N PHE A 75 -6.82 3.81 13.06
CA PHE A 75 -6.00 2.80 12.40
C PHE A 75 -6.48 2.53 10.97
N ALA A 76 -7.79 2.30 10.80
CA ALA A 76 -8.41 2.06 9.50
C ALA A 76 -8.11 3.20 8.52
N ARG A 77 -8.01 4.45 8.99
CA ARG A 77 -7.66 5.60 8.17
C ARG A 77 -6.17 5.64 7.81
N ASN A 78 -5.25 5.45 8.76
CA ASN A 78 -3.84 5.84 8.56
C ASN A 78 -2.90 4.70 8.13
N GLN A 79 -3.37 3.44 8.17
CA GLN A 79 -2.60 2.27 7.78
C GLN A 79 -2.25 2.25 6.28
N PRO A 80 -1.14 1.61 5.86
CA PRO A 80 -0.59 1.73 4.51
C PRO A 80 -1.55 1.32 3.40
N VAL A 81 -2.29 0.22 3.54
CA VAL A 81 -3.23 -0.27 2.52
C VAL A 81 -4.34 0.76 2.28
N SER A 82 -4.91 1.36 3.33
CA SER A 82 -5.89 2.44 3.17
C SER A 82 -5.31 3.64 2.45
N GLN A 83 -4.10 4.06 2.81
CA GLN A 83 -3.45 5.21 2.16
C GLN A 83 -3.09 4.93 0.70
N PHE A 84 -2.73 3.69 0.35
CA PHE A 84 -2.54 3.28 -1.04
C PHE A 84 -3.85 3.31 -1.81
N VAL A 85 -4.92 2.77 -1.25
CA VAL A 85 -6.25 2.77 -1.85
C VAL A 85 -6.76 4.19 -2.06
N ASP A 86 -6.69 5.04 -1.05
CA ASP A 86 -7.21 6.40 -1.10
C ASP A 86 -6.46 7.24 -2.15
N ALA A 87 -5.13 7.10 -2.22
CA ALA A 87 -4.31 7.74 -3.24
C ALA A 87 -4.66 7.23 -4.66
N MET A 88 -4.80 5.92 -4.83
CA MET A 88 -5.17 5.32 -6.11
C MET A 88 -6.57 5.73 -6.56
N ARG A 89 -7.55 5.80 -5.65
CA ARG A 89 -8.91 6.28 -5.96
C ARG A 89 -8.93 7.75 -6.36
N ALA A 90 -8.18 8.60 -5.66
CA ALA A 90 -8.05 10.01 -6.02
C ALA A 90 -7.44 10.16 -7.42
N LEU A 91 -6.34 9.46 -7.71
CA LEU A 91 -5.67 9.49 -9.02
C LEU A 91 -6.50 8.85 -10.15
N ALA A 92 -7.37 7.88 -9.82
CA ALA A 92 -8.30 7.30 -10.79
C ALA A 92 -9.44 8.26 -11.16
N GLY A 93 -9.66 9.33 -10.38
CA GLY A 93 -10.80 10.22 -10.57
C GLY A 93 -12.14 9.59 -10.19
N ASP A 94 -12.14 8.73 -9.16
CA ASP A 94 -13.35 8.07 -8.65
C ASP A 94 -14.38 9.10 -8.14
N LYS A 95 -15.66 8.70 -8.14
CA LYS A 95 -16.75 9.61 -7.78
C LYS A 95 -16.69 10.06 -6.30
N PRO A 96 -17.19 11.26 -5.98
CA PRO A 96 -17.31 11.75 -4.60
C PRO A 96 -18.05 10.74 -3.72
N GLY A 97 -17.50 10.44 -2.54
CA GLY A 97 -18.04 9.46 -1.57
C GLY A 97 -17.10 8.29 -1.28
N PHE A 98 -16.27 7.91 -2.26
CA PHE A 98 -15.17 6.94 -2.09
C PHE A 98 -13.79 7.53 -2.36
N ALA A 99 -13.73 8.64 -3.10
CA ALA A 99 -12.50 9.36 -3.39
C ALA A 99 -12.60 10.83 -2.95
N THR A 100 -11.46 11.37 -2.52
CA THR A 100 -11.25 12.81 -2.35
C THR A 100 -10.49 13.34 -3.56
N ALA A 101 -10.56 14.64 -3.81
CA ALA A 101 -9.80 15.27 -4.89
C ALA A 101 -8.29 14.99 -4.75
N VAL A 102 -7.56 15.04 -5.87
CA VAL A 102 -6.10 14.92 -5.86
C VAL A 102 -5.51 16.13 -5.14
N ASP A 103 -5.21 15.93 -3.86
CA ASP A 103 -4.57 16.91 -2.99
C ASP A 103 -3.38 16.29 -2.25
N ARG A 104 -2.46 17.14 -1.79
CA ARG A 104 -1.30 16.72 -1.00
C ARG A 104 -1.70 15.95 0.26
N SER A 105 -2.83 16.30 0.87
CA SER A 105 -3.34 15.60 2.07
C SER A 105 -3.80 14.16 1.78
N THR A 106 -4.24 13.88 0.56
CA THR A 106 -4.69 12.55 0.12
C THR A 106 -3.53 11.70 -0.42
N ILE A 107 -2.67 12.29 -1.25
CA ILE A 107 -1.57 11.57 -1.90
C ILE A 107 -0.35 11.43 -0.98
N GLY A 108 -0.10 12.43 -0.13
CA GLY A 108 1.10 12.55 0.69
C GLY A 108 1.36 11.35 1.60
N PRO A 109 0.39 10.88 2.41
CA PRO A 109 0.64 9.75 3.30
C PRO A 109 0.82 8.44 2.54
N GLY A 110 0.14 8.24 1.41
CA GLY A 110 0.36 7.09 0.52
C GLY A 110 1.80 7.05 -0.01
N VAL A 111 2.28 8.18 -0.55
CA VAL A 111 3.67 8.32 -1.01
C VAL A 111 4.67 8.11 0.14
N MET A 112 4.39 8.66 1.32
CA MET A 112 5.24 8.49 2.49
C MET A 112 5.38 7.02 2.87
N TRP A 113 4.28 6.25 2.91
CA TRP A 113 4.31 4.82 3.18
C TRP A 113 5.09 4.05 2.11
N THR A 114 4.90 4.38 0.83
CA THR A 114 5.63 3.74 -0.26
C THR A 114 7.13 4.00 -0.17
N VAL A 115 7.53 5.25 0.03
CA VAL A 115 8.95 5.63 0.16
C VAL A 115 9.58 5.00 1.39
N ALA A 116 8.89 5.05 2.54
CA ALA A 116 9.38 4.41 3.77
C ALA A 116 9.56 2.89 3.57
N GLY A 117 8.59 2.22 2.96
CA GLY A 117 8.69 0.79 2.65
C GLY A 117 9.83 0.47 1.69
N LEU A 118 9.99 1.24 0.61
CA LEU A 118 11.08 1.06 -0.35
C LEU A 118 12.45 1.19 0.32
N LEU A 119 12.62 2.18 1.20
CA LEU A 119 13.85 2.37 1.95
C LEU A 119 14.10 1.22 2.92
N VAL A 120 13.10 0.85 3.73
CA VAL A 120 13.24 -0.21 4.74
C VAL A 120 13.52 -1.57 4.08
N PHE A 121 12.71 -1.96 3.10
CA PHE A 121 12.85 -3.27 2.46
C PHE A 121 14.02 -3.32 1.49
N GLY A 122 14.25 -2.25 0.71
CA GLY A 122 15.39 -2.16 -0.20
C GLY A 122 16.73 -2.18 0.54
N VAL A 123 16.90 -1.35 1.56
CA VAL A 123 18.12 -1.35 2.39
C VAL A 123 18.28 -2.68 3.10
N GLY A 124 17.21 -3.24 3.67
CA GLY A 124 17.24 -4.56 4.30
C GLY A 124 17.74 -5.66 3.37
N SER A 125 17.21 -5.72 2.15
CA SER A 125 17.61 -6.69 1.13
C SER A 125 19.08 -6.52 0.72
N VAL A 126 19.53 -5.29 0.50
CA VAL A 126 20.93 -5.00 0.14
C VAL A 126 21.89 -5.40 1.27
N VAL A 127 21.58 -5.03 2.52
CA VAL A 127 22.42 -5.36 3.68
C VAL A 127 22.55 -6.87 3.86
N LEU A 128 21.46 -7.62 3.70
CA LEU A 128 21.51 -9.09 3.77
C LEU A 128 22.30 -9.72 2.63
N ALA A 129 22.14 -9.20 1.41
CA ALA A 129 22.89 -9.67 0.25
C ALA A 129 24.40 -9.49 0.48
N VAL A 130 24.83 -8.32 0.97
CA VAL A 130 26.24 -8.03 1.28
C VAL A 130 26.77 -8.92 2.40
N ARG A 131 25.97 -9.19 3.45
CA ARG A 131 26.36 -10.08 4.56
C ARG A 131 26.54 -11.54 4.13
N ARG A 132 25.83 -12.00 3.10
CA ARG A 132 25.97 -13.38 2.57
C ARG A 132 27.16 -13.58 1.65
N GLN A 133 27.72 -12.50 1.11
CA GLN A 133 28.89 -12.54 0.23
C GLN A 133 30.23 -12.51 0.99
N ARG A 134 30.21 -12.20 2.29
CA ARG A 134 31.35 -12.28 3.20
C ARG A 134 31.37 -13.62 3.91
#